data_AF-A0A1F6KRW8-F1
#
_entry.id   AF-A0A1F6KRW8-F1
#
_cell.length_a   1.000
_cell.length_b   1.000
_cell.length_c   1.000
_cell.angle_alpha   90.00
_cell.angle_beta   90.00
_cell.angle_gamma   90.00
#
_symmetry.space_group_name_H-M   'P 1'
#
loop_
_entity.id
_entity.type
_entity.pdbx_description
1 polymer ?
#
loop_
_entity_poly.entity_id
_entity_poly.type
_entity_poly.pdbx_seq_one_letter_code
_entity_poly.pdbx_strand_id
1 'polypeptide(L)'
;MDISIVGENNVKLKGKQATFIVDPSKEMPKTSADAIILLNGSRNIDVGRVTDYRIIINGSGGYEVGGVKISGTKTSKGTLYRLSIDDISIILGSITDAKMEGFNVCQIAVVNTTEDFNESSITALEPKMAILYGDKKTESAKTLGAESVVLVPKVTITKDKLPEKMEIVALG
;
A
#
# COMPACT_ATOMS: atom_id res chain seq x y z
N MET A 1 -7.06 -4.21 11.30
CA MET A 1 -5.99 -3.48 10.59
C MET A 1 -6.41 -2.05 10.27
N ASP A 2 -5.47 -1.13 10.38
CA ASP A 2 -5.61 0.28 10.02
C ASP A 2 -4.68 0.63 8.85
N ILE A 3 -5.19 1.39 7.88
CA ILE A 3 -4.42 1.96 6.77
C ILE A 3 -4.65 3.46 6.80
N SER A 4 -3.60 4.27 6.96
CA SER A 4 -3.75 5.73 7.13
C SER A 4 -2.69 6.50 6.36
N ILE A 5 -3.08 7.68 5.86
CA ILE A 5 -2.13 8.64 5.32
C ILE A 5 -1.31 9.24 6.45
N VAL A 6 0.01 9.32 6.26
CA VAL A 6 0.92 9.99 7.21
C VAL A 6 1.71 11.12 6.56
N GLY A 7 1.67 11.22 5.24
CA GLY A 7 2.10 12.36 4.43
C GLY A 7 1.53 12.17 3.03
N GLU A 8 1.65 13.18 2.15
CA GLU A 8 0.98 13.20 0.85
C GLU A 8 1.19 11.94 0.01
N ASN A 9 2.40 11.37 0.08
CA ASN A 9 2.83 10.18 -0.65
C ASN A 9 3.27 9.04 0.30
N ASN A 10 2.90 9.09 1.57
CA ASN A 10 3.35 8.14 2.59
C ASN A 10 2.16 7.52 3.31
N VAL A 11 2.12 6.19 3.35
CA VAL A 11 1.06 5.43 4.02
C VAL A 11 1.61 4.62 5.18
N LYS A 12 0.81 4.51 6.24
CA LYS A 12 1.05 3.66 7.39
C LYS A 12 0.09 2.48 7.37
N LEU A 13 0.64 1.27 7.46
CA LEU A 13 -0.13 0.03 7.63
C LEU A 13 0.06 -0.45 9.06
N LYS A 14 -1.02 -0.60 9.83
CA LYS A 14 -0.96 -1.05 11.22
C LYS A 14 -1.86 -2.28 11.42
N GLY A 15 -1.24 -3.43 11.62
CA GLY A 15 -1.90 -4.65 12.08
C GLY A 15 -1.92 -4.76 13.60
N LYS A 16 -2.37 -5.91 14.11
CA LYS A 16 -2.30 -6.22 15.54
C LYS A 16 -0.87 -6.44 16.04
N GLN A 17 0.00 -6.98 15.19
CA GLN A 17 1.34 -7.44 15.58
C GLN A 17 2.49 -6.57 15.06
N ALA A 18 2.27 -5.81 14.00
CA ALA A 18 3.30 -5.00 13.38
C ALA A 18 2.73 -3.74 12.71
N THR A 19 3.58 -2.71 12.66
CA THR A 19 3.32 -1.43 12.00
C THR A 19 4.38 -1.18 10.93
N PHE A 20 3.94 -0.73 9.76
CA PHE A 20 4.79 -0.43 8.61
C PHE A 20 4.61 1.02 8.17
N ILE A 21 5.72 1.65 7.78
CA ILE A 21 5.70 2.94 7.07
C ILE A 21 6.23 2.71 5.66
N VAL A 22 5.49 3.23 4.69
CA VAL A 22 5.84 3.10 3.27
C VAL A 22 6.44 4.40 2.76
N ASP A 23 7.62 4.28 2.13
CA ASP A 23 8.36 5.37 1.48
C ASP A 23 8.46 6.66 2.32
N PRO A 24 9.00 6.63 3.57
CA PRO A 24 9.00 7.80 4.44
C PRO A 24 9.73 8.99 3.80
N SER A 25 9.20 10.20 3.95
CA SER A 25 9.80 11.42 3.40
C SER A 25 9.90 12.54 4.44
N LYS A 26 10.66 13.60 4.13
CA LYS A 26 10.95 14.71 5.06
C LYS A 26 9.71 15.44 5.56
N GLU A 27 8.68 15.48 4.72
CA GLU A 27 7.41 16.17 4.94
C GLU A 27 6.52 15.43 5.95
N MET A 28 6.72 14.12 6.14
CA MET A 28 5.97 13.29 7.10
C MET A 28 6.38 13.65 8.54
N PRO A 29 5.46 13.72 9.53
CA PRO A 29 5.82 13.84 10.95
C PRO A 29 6.63 12.62 11.43
N LYS A 30 7.40 12.80 12.51
CA LYS A 30 8.10 11.67 13.15
C LYS A 30 7.10 10.61 13.58
N THR A 31 7.26 9.39 13.11
CA THR A 31 6.28 8.31 13.29
C THR A 31 6.97 7.01 13.70
N SER A 32 6.47 6.35 14.74
CA SER A 32 6.98 5.03 15.16
C SER A 32 6.39 3.90 14.30
N ALA A 33 7.23 2.92 13.94
CA ALA A 33 6.85 1.70 13.23
C ALA A 33 7.88 0.58 13.41
N ASP A 34 7.47 -0.67 13.20
CA ASP A 34 8.34 -1.85 13.31
C ASP A 34 9.27 -2.01 12.11
N ALA A 35 8.80 -1.61 10.93
CA ALA A 35 9.53 -1.74 9.67
C ALA A 35 9.20 -0.61 8.70
N ILE A 36 10.17 -0.34 7.83
CA ILE A 36 10.04 0.57 6.69
C ILE A 36 9.95 -0.27 5.42
N ILE A 37 9.00 0.04 4.54
CA ILE A 37 8.89 -0.57 3.22
C ILE A 37 9.21 0.49 2.17
N LEU A 38 10.17 0.20 1.30
CA LEU A 38 10.52 1.03 0.16
C LEU A 38 9.98 0.38 -1.11
N LEU A 39 9.06 1.06 -1.80
CA LEU A 39 8.46 0.55 -3.03
C LEU A 39 9.42 0.73 -4.19
N ASN A 40 9.89 1.96 -4.34
CA ASN A 40 10.86 2.37 -5.33
C ASN A 40 11.98 3.12 -4.59
N GLY A 41 13.18 3.20 -5.15
CA GLY A 41 14.24 4.06 -4.62
C GLY A 41 13.91 5.55 -4.80
N SER A 42 12.77 6.00 -4.25
CA SER A 42 12.25 7.35 -4.35
C SER A 42 13.35 8.35 -3.98
N ARG A 43 13.42 9.45 -4.73
CA ARG A 43 14.49 10.44 -4.57
C ARG A 43 14.42 11.18 -3.23
N ASN A 44 13.30 11.08 -2.51
CA ASN A 44 13.03 11.82 -1.28
C ASN A 44 12.85 10.92 -0.04
N ILE A 45 13.42 9.72 -0.03
CA ILE A 45 13.36 8.84 1.15
C ILE A 45 14.13 9.48 2.32
N ASP A 46 13.47 9.64 3.46
CA ASP A 46 14.07 10.03 4.73
C ASP A 46 13.64 9.06 5.84
N VAL A 47 14.42 8.01 6.01
CA VAL A 47 14.24 6.99 7.06
C VAL A 47 14.35 7.58 8.47
N GLY A 48 15.01 8.74 8.64
CA GLY A 48 15.14 9.42 9.94
C GLY A 48 13.82 9.97 10.49
N ARG A 49 12.76 9.95 9.67
CA ARG A 49 11.39 10.28 10.08
C ARG A 49 10.65 9.12 10.73
N VAL A 50 11.21 7.91 10.68
CA VAL A 50 10.64 6.72 11.33
C VAL A 50 11.45 6.37 12.57
N THR A 51 10.78 6.18 13.70
CA THR A 51 11.41 5.71 14.95
C THR A 51 11.10 4.23 15.19
N ASP A 52 11.93 3.58 16.00
CA ASP A 52 11.72 2.21 16.52
C ASP A 52 11.73 1.08 15.48
N TYR A 53 12.03 1.39 14.22
CA TYR A 53 12.10 0.39 13.16
C TYR A 53 13.30 -0.52 13.34
N ARG A 54 13.10 -1.81 13.06
CA ARG A 54 14.13 -2.85 13.17
C ARG A 54 14.71 -3.24 11.82
N ILE A 55 13.92 -3.04 10.76
CA ILE A 55 14.26 -3.47 9.41
C ILE A 55 13.75 -2.48 8.36
N ILE A 56 14.53 -2.33 7.30
CA ILE A 56 14.15 -1.65 6.07
C ILE A 56 14.03 -2.72 5.00
N ILE A 57 12.83 -2.84 4.42
CA ILE A 57 12.52 -3.78 3.34
C ILE A 57 12.64 -3.01 2.03
N ASN A 58 13.65 -3.35 1.23
CA ASN A 58 13.98 -2.66 -0.01
C ASN A 58 14.45 -3.67 -1.07
N GLY A 59 13.50 -4.40 -1.65
CA GLY A 59 13.74 -5.32 -2.75
C GLY A 59 12.92 -6.59 -2.69
N SER A 60 13.05 -7.40 -3.74
CA SER A 60 12.39 -8.69 -3.87
C SER A 60 12.87 -9.69 -2.81
N GLY A 61 12.00 -10.63 -2.41
CA GLY A 61 12.31 -11.68 -1.45
C GLY A 61 11.21 -11.91 -0.43
N GLY A 62 11.43 -12.88 0.46
CA GLY A 62 10.55 -13.15 1.60
C GLY A 62 11.06 -12.48 2.87
N TYR A 63 10.15 -11.85 3.61
CA TYR A 63 10.43 -11.23 4.90
C TYR A 63 9.34 -11.58 5.91
N GLU A 64 9.66 -11.50 7.19
CA GLU A 64 8.71 -11.65 8.28
C GLU A 64 8.98 -10.59 9.34
N VAL A 65 7.96 -9.80 9.70
CA VAL A 65 8.07 -8.74 10.71
C VAL A 65 6.91 -8.88 11.69
N GLY A 66 7.21 -9.25 12.93
CA GLY A 66 6.19 -9.44 13.97
C GLY A 66 5.08 -10.40 13.54
N GLY A 67 5.43 -11.53 12.91
CA GLY A 67 4.46 -12.53 12.41
C GLY A 67 3.76 -12.16 11.10
N VAL A 68 3.92 -10.94 10.59
CA VAL A 68 3.41 -10.54 9.27
C VAL A 68 4.35 -11.06 8.19
N LYS A 69 3.81 -11.90 7.30
CA LYS A 69 4.53 -12.42 6.13
C LYS A 69 4.50 -11.40 5.00
N ILE A 70 5.66 -11.16 4.39
CA ILE A 70 5.85 -10.18 3.32
C ILE A 70 6.61 -10.86 2.17
N SER A 71 6.15 -10.66 0.95
CA SER A 71 6.79 -11.16 -0.27
C SER A 71 6.93 -10.02 -1.26
N GLY A 72 8.17 -9.62 -1.54
CA GLY A 72 8.49 -8.61 -2.56
C GLY A 72 8.76 -9.24 -3.92
N THR A 73 8.19 -8.66 -4.97
CA THR A 73 8.46 -9.02 -6.37
C THR A 73 8.91 -7.78 -7.13
N LYS A 74 10.04 -7.90 -7.83
CA LYS A 74 10.58 -6.79 -8.63
C LYS A 74 9.75 -6.58 -9.90
N THR A 75 9.46 -5.33 -10.21
CA THR A 75 8.76 -4.89 -11.42
C THR A 75 9.64 -3.92 -12.21
N SER A 76 9.16 -3.44 -13.35
CA SER A 76 9.88 -2.45 -14.14
C SER A 76 10.00 -1.10 -13.43
N LYS A 77 9.06 -0.79 -12.52
CA LYS A 77 8.97 0.47 -11.78
C LYS A 77 9.49 0.40 -10.34
N GLY A 78 9.64 -0.80 -9.78
CA GLY A 78 10.33 -1.03 -8.50
C GLY A 78 9.93 -2.34 -7.86
N THR A 79 9.30 -2.32 -6.68
CA THR A 79 8.92 -3.55 -5.96
C THR A 79 7.45 -3.50 -5.54
N LEU A 80 6.69 -4.53 -5.94
CA LEU A 80 5.37 -4.81 -5.38
C LEU A 80 5.53 -5.74 -4.18
N TYR A 81 4.82 -5.45 -3.09
CA TYR A 81 4.81 -6.30 -1.90
C TYR A 81 3.44 -6.92 -1.69
N ARG A 82 3.42 -8.24 -1.44
CA ARG A 82 2.27 -8.92 -0.84
C ARG A 82 2.50 -9.05 0.65
N LEU A 83 1.56 -8.54 1.45
CA LEU A 83 1.57 -8.65 2.91
C LEU A 83 0.38 -9.49 3.37
N SER A 84 0.59 -10.25 4.44
CA SER A 84 -0.50 -10.94 5.16
C SER A 84 -0.60 -10.35 6.57
N ILE A 85 -1.55 -9.43 6.77
CA ILE A 85 -1.77 -8.70 8.03
C ILE A 85 -3.17 -9.02 8.55
N ASP A 86 -3.28 -9.47 9.80
CA ASP A 86 -4.57 -9.80 10.43
C ASP A 86 -5.46 -10.74 9.56
N ASP A 87 -4.86 -11.75 8.92
CA ASP A 87 -5.51 -12.68 7.96
C ASP A 87 -6.09 -12.02 6.70
N ILE A 88 -5.61 -10.83 6.36
CA ILE A 88 -5.94 -10.08 5.15
C ILE A 88 -4.73 -10.05 4.22
N SER A 89 -4.93 -10.48 2.97
CA SER A 89 -3.94 -10.42 1.88
C SER A 89 -3.99 -9.04 1.21
N ILE A 90 -2.86 -8.34 1.25
CA ILE A 90 -2.70 -6.98 0.75
C ILE A 90 -1.64 -6.95 -0.33
N ILE A 91 -1.92 -6.28 -1.44
CA ILE A 91 -0.90 -5.86 -2.42
C ILE A 91 -0.59 -4.40 -2.19
N LEU A 92 0.69 -4.07 -2.10
CA LEU A 92 1.19 -2.72 -1.89
C LEU A 92 2.17 -2.37 -3.00
N GLY A 93 1.95 -1.24 -3.67
CA GLY A 93 2.94 -0.67 -4.60
C GLY A 93 2.37 0.30 -5.63
N SER A 94 3.22 0.75 -6.57
CA SER A 94 2.79 1.48 -7.77
C SER A 94 2.39 0.43 -8.82
N ILE A 95 1.08 0.12 -8.90
CA ILE A 95 0.56 -0.92 -9.78
C ILE A 95 0.53 -0.38 -11.22
N THR A 96 1.67 -0.52 -11.91
CA THR A 96 1.85 -0.06 -13.30
C THR A 96 1.91 -1.22 -14.29
N ASP A 97 2.37 -2.39 -13.83
CA ASP A 97 2.74 -3.50 -14.70
C ASP A 97 1.64 -4.56 -14.75
N ALA A 98 1.19 -4.88 -15.96
CA ALA A 98 0.14 -5.87 -16.22
C ALA A 98 0.57 -7.32 -15.92
N LYS A 99 1.87 -7.59 -15.73
CA LYS A 99 2.41 -8.93 -15.44
C LYS A 99 2.64 -9.10 -13.95
N MET A 100 1.55 -9.35 -13.21
CA MET A 100 1.61 -9.68 -11.79
C MET A 100 1.75 -11.19 -11.57
N GLU A 101 2.77 -11.81 -12.15
CA GLU A 101 3.02 -13.24 -11.95
C GLU A 101 3.21 -13.55 -10.46
N GLY A 102 2.34 -14.43 -9.91
CA GLY A 102 2.37 -14.83 -8.51
C GLY A 102 1.47 -14.01 -7.57
N PHE A 103 0.73 -13.02 -8.07
CA PHE A 103 -0.28 -12.27 -7.32
C PHE A 103 -1.68 -12.56 -7.87
N ASN A 104 -2.20 -13.75 -7.56
CA ASN A 104 -3.36 -14.26 -8.30
C ASN A 104 -4.71 -13.83 -7.71
N VAL A 105 -4.74 -13.36 -6.45
CA VAL A 105 -5.92 -12.75 -5.80
C VAL A 105 -5.43 -11.93 -4.61
N CYS A 106 -6.00 -10.74 -4.40
CA CYS A 106 -5.82 -10.02 -3.14
C CYS A 106 -7.16 -9.56 -2.58
N GLN A 107 -7.19 -9.30 -1.28
CA GLN A 107 -8.40 -8.74 -0.66
C GLN A 107 -8.36 -7.22 -0.71
N ILE A 108 -7.16 -6.64 -0.54
CA ILE A 108 -6.96 -5.19 -0.58
C ILE A 108 -5.77 -4.87 -1.48
N ALA A 109 -5.95 -3.94 -2.41
CA ALA A 109 -4.87 -3.30 -3.16
C ALA A 109 -4.62 -1.90 -2.58
N VAL A 110 -3.43 -1.64 -2.06
CA VAL A 110 -2.98 -0.33 -1.58
C VAL A 110 -2.01 0.25 -2.60
N VAL A 111 -2.47 1.25 -3.35
CA VAL A 111 -1.82 1.67 -4.59
C VAL A 111 -1.30 3.09 -4.45
N ASN A 112 0.02 3.23 -4.66
CA ASN A 112 0.63 4.54 -4.88
C ASN A 112 0.29 5.00 -6.30
N THR A 113 -0.35 6.15 -6.44
CA THR A 113 -0.76 6.74 -7.72
C THR A 113 0.00 8.04 -8.01
N THR A 114 1.27 8.15 -7.60
CA THR A 114 2.13 9.29 -7.98
C THR A 114 2.58 9.19 -9.44
N GLU A 115 2.75 7.97 -9.95
CA GLU A 115 3.12 7.69 -11.36
C GLU A 115 1.89 7.34 -12.21
N ASP A 116 2.12 6.83 -13.43
CA ASP A 116 1.06 6.38 -14.32
C ASP A 116 0.27 5.22 -13.71
N PHE A 117 -1.04 5.27 -13.89
CA PHE A 117 -1.98 4.37 -13.27
C PHE A 117 -2.57 3.42 -14.32
N ASN A 118 -2.50 2.11 -14.07
CA ASN A 118 -3.04 1.11 -14.98
C ASN A 118 -4.25 0.39 -14.36
N GLU A 119 -5.46 0.84 -14.73
CA GLU A 119 -6.72 0.25 -14.29
C GLU A 119 -6.76 -1.27 -14.50
N SER A 120 -6.33 -1.75 -15.69
CA SER A 120 -6.38 -3.17 -16.02
C SER A 120 -5.60 -4.05 -15.03
N SER A 121 -4.52 -3.51 -14.45
CA SER A 121 -3.69 -4.23 -13.49
C SER A 121 -4.35 -4.34 -12.12
N ILE A 122 -5.17 -3.37 -11.72
CA ILE A 122 -5.94 -3.43 -10.47
C ILE A 122 -7.15 -4.33 -10.65
N THR A 123 -7.87 -4.21 -11.76
CA THR A 123 -9.03 -5.07 -12.03
C THR A 123 -8.62 -6.54 -12.13
N ALA A 124 -7.45 -6.85 -12.69
CA ALA A 124 -6.91 -8.21 -12.74
C ALA A 124 -6.56 -8.82 -11.38
N LEU A 125 -6.34 -8.00 -10.35
CA LEU A 125 -6.12 -8.47 -8.97
C LEU A 125 -7.42 -8.88 -8.26
N GLU A 126 -8.58 -8.53 -8.84
CA GLU A 126 -9.91 -8.70 -8.28
C GLU A 126 -10.00 -8.30 -6.79
N PRO A 127 -9.49 -7.11 -6.39
CA PRO A 127 -9.51 -6.71 -4.99
C PRO A 127 -10.95 -6.49 -4.52
N LYS A 128 -11.22 -6.86 -3.27
CA LYS A 128 -12.45 -6.41 -2.59
C LYS A 128 -12.39 -4.92 -2.29
N MET A 129 -11.20 -4.37 -2.08
CA MET A 129 -11.02 -2.93 -1.88
C MET A 129 -9.74 -2.42 -2.53
N ALA A 130 -9.85 -1.30 -3.25
CA ALA A 130 -8.73 -0.54 -3.79
C ALA A 130 -8.56 0.75 -2.97
N ILE A 131 -7.44 0.89 -2.27
CA ILE A 131 -7.08 2.05 -1.46
C ILE A 131 -5.99 2.82 -2.20
N LEU A 132 -6.30 4.03 -2.65
CA LEU A 132 -5.41 4.85 -3.47
C LEU A 132 -4.80 5.98 -2.63
N TYR A 133 -3.52 6.25 -2.83
CA TYR A 133 -2.82 7.38 -2.20
C TYR A 133 -1.79 7.99 -3.14
N GLY A 134 -1.35 9.21 -2.83
CA GLY A 134 -0.46 10.00 -3.66
C GLY A 134 -1.17 11.04 -4.53
N ASP A 135 -0.40 11.67 -5.42
CA ASP A 135 -0.81 12.91 -6.11
C ASP A 135 -2.03 12.70 -7.03
N LYS A 136 -2.07 11.60 -7.81
CA LYS A 136 -3.16 11.33 -8.77
C LYS A 136 -4.32 10.50 -8.21
N LYS A 137 -4.42 10.31 -6.90
CA LYS A 137 -5.39 9.38 -6.27
C LYS A 137 -6.85 9.62 -6.66
N THR A 138 -7.24 10.89 -6.84
CA THR A 138 -8.61 11.28 -7.20
C THR A 138 -8.92 11.01 -8.68
N GLU A 139 -7.94 11.22 -9.56
CA GLU A 139 -8.02 10.88 -10.98
C GLU A 139 -8.10 9.36 -11.15
N SER A 140 -7.18 8.63 -10.52
CA SER A 140 -7.15 7.17 -10.52
C SER A 140 -8.42 6.55 -9.97
N ALA A 141 -9.02 7.11 -8.91
CA ALA A 141 -10.30 6.64 -8.39
C ALA A 141 -11.43 6.76 -9.42
N LYS A 142 -11.48 7.88 -10.16
CA LYS A 142 -12.47 8.06 -11.24
C LYS A 142 -12.23 7.11 -12.40
N THR A 143 -10.98 6.85 -12.76
CA THR A 143 -10.63 5.85 -13.78
C THR A 143 -11.12 4.46 -13.38
N LEU A 144 -11.06 4.09 -12.10
CA LEU A 144 -11.63 2.84 -11.59
C LEU A 144 -13.18 2.82 -11.51
N GLY A 145 -13.85 3.91 -11.92
CA GLY A 145 -15.31 3.99 -11.92
C GLY A 145 -15.94 4.55 -10.64
N ALA A 146 -15.17 5.22 -9.77
CA ALA A 146 -15.76 5.92 -8.62
C ALA A 146 -16.58 7.14 -9.09
N GLU A 147 -17.90 7.12 -8.85
CA GLU A 147 -18.81 8.23 -9.20
C GLU A 147 -18.49 9.51 -8.41
N SER A 148 -18.08 9.34 -7.15
CA SER A 148 -17.60 10.42 -6.30
C SER A 148 -16.42 9.93 -5.47
N VAL A 149 -15.43 10.80 -5.23
CA VAL A 149 -14.22 10.47 -4.49
C VAL A 149 -14.22 11.25 -3.19
N VAL A 150 -14.49 10.56 -2.09
CA VAL A 150 -14.36 11.11 -0.74
C VAL A 150 -12.97 10.77 -0.22
N LEU A 151 -12.21 11.80 0.15
CA LEU A 151 -10.91 11.62 0.79
C LEU A 151 -11.10 11.29 2.27
N VAL A 152 -10.43 10.24 2.73
CA VAL A 152 -10.45 9.84 4.13
C VAL A 152 -9.01 9.73 4.68
N PRO A 153 -8.73 10.18 5.90
CA PRO A 153 -7.37 10.13 6.45
C PRO A 153 -6.97 8.70 6.82
N LYS A 154 -7.95 7.83 7.08
CA LYS A 154 -7.76 6.49 7.61
C LYS A 154 -8.91 5.57 7.22
N VAL A 155 -8.55 4.32 6.92
CA VAL A 155 -9.45 3.20 6.70
C VAL A 155 -9.18 2.14 7.76
N THR A 156 -10.23 1.65 8.41
CA THR A 156 -10.14 0.59 9.43
C THR A 156 -10.91 -0.62 8.92
N ILE A 157 -10.21 -1.74 8.72
CA ILE A 157 -10.79 -2.95 8.14
C ILE A 157 -10.46 -4.17 8.99
N THR A 158 -11.45 -5.05 9.07
CA THR A 158 -11.34 -6.41 9.58
C THR A 158 -11.83 -7.37 8.50
N LYS A 159 -11.43 -8.64 8.58
CA LYS A 159 -11.73 -9.65 7.54
C LYS A 159 -13.23 -9.83 7.29
N ASP A 160 -14.05 -9.69 8.33
CA ASP A 160 -15.51 -9.75 8.32
C ASP A 160 -16.19 -8.51 7.70
N LYS A 161 -15.47 -7.39 7.61
CA LYS A 161 -15.98 -6.11 7.07
C LYS A 161 -15.48 -5.80 5.65
N LEU A 162 -14.87 -6.78 4.99
CA LEU A 162 -14.50 -6.61 3.58
C LEU A 162 -15.77 -6.57 2.72
N PRO A 163 -15.90 -5.62 1.80
CA PRO A 163 -17.09 -5.48 0.98
C PRO A 163 -17.23 -6.67 0.02
N GLU A 164 -18.46 -6.92 -0.43
CA GLU A 164 -18.77 -8.01 -1.38
C GLU A 164 -18.35 -7.67 -2.81
N LYS A 165 -18.33 -6.37 -3.14
CA LYS A 165 -17.88 -5.82 -4.43
C LYS A 165 -16.69 -4.90 -4.20
N MET A 166 -15.91 -4.69 -5.25
CA MET A 166 -14.77 -3.77 -5.21
C MET A 166 -15.23 -2.38 -4.76
N GLU A 167 -14.72 -1.93 -3.60
CA GLU A 167 -14.88 -0.56 -3.11
C GLU A 167 -13.60 0.23 -3.35
N ILE A 168 -13.74 1.48 -3.79
CA ILE A 168 -12.60 2.36 -4.07
C ILE A 168 -12.55 3.44 -3.00
N VAL A 169 -11.41 3.56 -2.33
CA VAL A 169 -11.17 4.54 -1.28
C VAL A 169 -9.92 5.35 -1.61
N ALA A 170 -9.98 6.67 -1.47
CA ALA A 170 -8.83 7.55 -1.65
C ALA A 170 -8.39 8.14 -0.30
N LEU A 171 -7.11 8.03 0.01
CA LEU A 171 -6.54 8.56 1.25
C LEU A 171 -6.10 10.02 1.10
N GLY A 172 -6.52 10.91 1.99
CA GLY A 172 -6.17 12.33 1.93
C GLY A 172 -6.63 13.15 3.12
#